data_AF-A0A3P7IIG8-F1
#
_entry.id   AF-A0A3P7IIG8-F1
#
_cell.length_a   1.000
_cell.length_b   1.000
_cell.length_c   1.000
_cell.angle_alpha   90.00
_cell.angle_beta   90.00
_cell.angle_gamma   90.00
#
_symmetry.space_group_name_H-M   'P 1'
#
loop_
_entity.id
_entity.type
_entity.pdbx_description
1 polymer ?
#
loop_
_entity_poly.entity_id
_entity_poly.type
_entity_poly.pdbx_seq_one_letter_code
_entity_poly.pdbx_strand_id
1 'polypeptide(L)'
;MQLGSDYKAEPFKISGEESIMDKWILSRVAYAVDRCNSDMETYNFTQFTTTVYDFWLYDLCDIYLESVKPVIASGSDEARKVAKATLYHCVETGLRLISPAMPFLSEELWQHLPHLKTHPPSIIVHDYPESSQYCFINERIEADVAFAMSVIRTVRSLRSDYELTNKTKTDLYVSVSDEKDYRCLTSLISLIETLASSNKVEVLLQSNITAESIPSGCAHVTISSRCSVDIGLQVNFRGRLLLSCLLCLFFKGIINVERELAKLSGKKEKNEAFVAKLLEQESRPDYEEKVPLPVRIANTEKVSSLSVAFM
;
A
#
# COMPACT_ATOMS: atom_id res chain seq x y z
N MET A 1 1.80 -9.98 -17.78
CA MET A 1 1.04 -8.89 -18.42
C MET A 1 1.73 -8.59 -19.73
N GLN A 2 1.02 -8.63 -20.86
CA GLN A 2 1.60 -8.32 -22.18
C GLN A 2 0.80 -7.15 -22.76
N LEU A 3 1.50 -6.19 -23.38
CA LEU A 3 0.83 -5.08 -24.07
C LEU A 3 -0.02 -5.59 -25.25
N GLY A 4 0.37 -6.73 -25.83
CA GLY A 4 -0.21 -7.31 -27.05
C GLY A 4 0.64 -6.96 -28.26
N SER A 5 0.69 -7.84 -29.26
CA SER A 5 1.44 -7.61 -30.52
C SER A 5 0.82 -6.50 -31.38
N ASP A 6 -0.40 -6.10 -31.07
CA ASP A 6 -1.20 -5.06 -31.71
C ASP A 6 -1.05 -3.68 -31.05
N TYR A 7 -0.38 -3.60 -29.89
CA TYR A 7 -0.21 -2.33 -29.18
C TYR A 7 0.68 -1.38 -29.98
N LYS A 8 0.16 -0.18 -30.25
CA LYS A 8 0.87 0.90 -30.91
C LYS A 8 1.15 1.99 -29.88
N ALA A 9 2.42 2.36 -29.73
CA ALA A 9 2.79 3.52 -28.94
C ALA A 9 2.15 4.77 -29.56
N GLU A 10 1.55 5.60 -28.70
CA GLU A 10 1.03 6.92 -29.04
C GLU A 10 1.60 7.94 -28.04
N PRO A 11 1.77 9.22 -28.42
CA PRO A 11 2.20 10.26 -27.49
C PRO A 11 1.27 10.30 -26.27
N PHE A 12 1.84 10.13 -25.08
CA PHE A 12 1.08 10.04 -23.85
C PHE A 12 0.37 11.37 -23.54
N LYS A 13 -0.92 11.28 -23.21
CA LYS A 13 -1.74 12.40 -22.76
C LYS A 13 -2.73 11.91 -21.71
N ILE A 14 -2.90 12.70 -20.66
CA ILE A 14 -3.93 12.47 -19.66
C ILE A 14 -5.29 12.76 -20.30
N SER A 15 -6.13 11.74 -20.34
CA SER A 15 -7.44 11.69 -20.99
C SER A 15 -8.59 12.09 -20.06
N GLY A 16 -8.39 12.02 -18.74
CA GLY A 16 -9.42 12.21 -17.72
C GLY A 16 -10.04 10.90 -17.23
N GLU A 17 -9.92 9.83 -18.02
CA GLU A 17 -10.45 8.49 -17.77
C GLU A 17 -9.51 7.62 -16.91
N GLU A 18 -8.40 8.19 -16.43
CA GLU A 18 -7.44 7.50 -15.57
C GLU A 18 -8.07 7.10 -14.23
N SER A 19 -7.85 5.85 -13.84
CA SER A 19 -8.21 5.38 -12.51
C SER A 19 -7.41 6.12 -11.42
N ILE A 20 -7.82 5.97 -10.15
CA ILE A 20 -7.08 6.53 -9.03
C ILE A 20 -5.63 6.01 -9.01
N MET A 21 -5.42 4.74 -9.34
CA MET A 21 -4.08 4.13 -9.37
C MET A 21 -3.25 4.61 -10.56
N ASP A 22 -3.87 4.87 -11.71
CA ASP A 22 -3.19 5.48 -12.87
C ASP A 22 -2.74 6.90 -12.53
N LYS A 23 -3.62 7.71 -11.92
CA LYS A 23 -3.26 9.06 -11.44
C LYS A 23 -2.17 9.01 -10.38
N TRP A 24 -2.22 8.03 -9.48
CA TRP A 24 -1.20 7.85 -8.45
C TRP A 24 0.18 7.60 -9.07
N ILE A 25 0.33 6.61 -9.97
CA ILE A 25 1.65 6.31 -10.56
C ILE A 25 2.18 7.47 -11.42
N LEU A 26 1.29 8.24 -12.06
CA LEU A 26 1.67 9.45 -12.79
C LEU A 26 2.25 10.53 -11.85
N SER A 27 1.72 10.64 -10.63
CA SER A 27 2.30 11.49 -9.59
C SER A 27 3.65 10.97 -9.11
N ARG A 28 3.78 9.66 -8.93
CA ARG A 28 5.04 9.03 -8.49
C ARG A 28 6.15 9.13 -9.53
N VAL A 29 5.86 8.98 -10.83
CA VAL A 29 6.86 9.16 -11.88
C VAL A 29 7.27 10.63 -12.00
N ALA A 30 6.35 11.58 -11.85
CA ALA A 30 6.68 13.01 -11.79
C ALA A 30 7.64 13.33 -10.64
N TYR A 31 7.35 12.81 -9.45
CA TYR A 31 8.26 12.91 -8.30
C TYR A 31 9.64 12.29 -8.58
N ALA A 32 9.68 11.09 -9.18
CA ALA A 32 10.93 10.42 -9.49
C ALA A 32 11.78 11.20 -10.51
N VAL A 33 11.15 11.74 -11.56
CA VAL A 33 11.81 12.60 -12.55
C VAL A 33 12.41 13.83 -11.88
N ASP A 34 11.63 14.53 -11.07
CA ASP A 34 12.10 15.76 -10.41
C ASP A 34 13.27 15.51 -9.46
N ARG A 35 13.15 14.47 -8.63
CA ARG A 35 14.22 14.04 -7.73
C ARG A 35 15.48 13.63 -8.47
N CYS A 36 15.36 12.81 -9.52
CA CYS A 36 16.52 12.39 -10.31
C CYS A 36 17.23 13.58 -10.96
N ASN A 37 16.49 14.54 -11.51
CA ASN A 37 17.08 15.76 -12.07
C ASN A 37 17.84 16.54 -11.00
N SER A 38 17.22 16.84 -9.85
CA SER A 38 17.85 17.56 -8.74
C SER A 38 19.09 16.83 -8.18
N ASP A 39 19.03 15.51 -8.04
CA ASP A 39 20.13 14.70 -7.52
C ASP A 39 21.30 14.63 -8.52
N MET A 40 21.03 14.53 -9.82
CA MET A 40 22.07 14.56 -10.84
C MET A 40 22.73 15.95 -10.95
N GLU A 41 21.95 17.03 -10.89
CA GLU A 41 22.47 18.41 -10.90
C GLU A 41 23.41 18.68 -9.71
N THR A 42 23.10 18.10 -8.55
CA THR A 42 23.90 18.25 -7.33
C THR A 42 24.97 17.16 -7.15
N TYR A 43 25.15 16.30 -8.16
CA TYR A 43 26.09 15.15 -8.15
C TYR A 43 25.83 14.15 -7.00
N ASN A 44 24.60 14.08 -6.49
CA ASN A 44 24.18 13.14 -5.46
C ASN A 44 23.74 11.80 -6.07
N PHE A 45 24.69 11.05 -6.63
CA PHE A 45 24.40 9.78 -7.31
C PHE A 45 23.81 8.70 -6.39
N THR A 46 24.12 8.76 -5.09
CA THR A 46 23.51 7.85 -4.10
C THR A 46 22.01 8.08 -4.02
N GLN A 47 21.56 9.33 -3.84
CA GLN A 47 20.13 9.61 -3.77
C GLN A 47 19.43 9.37 -5.11
N PHE A 48 20.07 9.71 -6.23
CA PHE A 48 19.58 9.39 -7.57
C PHE A 48 19.29 7.89 -7.73
N THR A 49 20.27 7.03 -7.42
CA THR A 49 20.08 5.57 -7.55
C THR A 49 19.02 5.02 -6.59
N THR A 50 18.91 5.57 -5.38
CA THR A 50 17.83 5.21 -4.45
C THR A 50 16.46 5.60 -5.00
N THR A 51 16.31 6.82 -5.54
CA THR A 51 15.04 7.29 -6.12
C THR A 51 14.61 6.39 -7.29
N VAL A 52 15.53 6.04 -8.19
CA VAL A 52 15.24 5.15 -9.32
C VAL A 52 14.85 3.75 -8.82
N TYR A 53 15.56 3.22 -7.82
CA TYR A 53 15.24 1.92 -7.23
C TYR A 53 13.83 1.91 -6.60
N ASP A 54 13.51 2.93 -5.81
CA ASP A 54 12.22 3.06 -5.13
C ASP A 54 11.07 3.15 -6.14
N PHE A 55 11.25 3.91 -7.21
CA PHE A 55 10.26 4.01 -8.28
C PHE A 55 10.02 2.66 -8.96
N TRP A 56 11.08 1.96 -9.37
CA TRP A 56 10.94 0.69 -10.09
C TRP A 56 10.35 -0.42 -9.22
N LEU A 57 10.88 -0.59 -8.01
CA LEU A 57 10.50 -1.70 -7.15
C LEU A 57 9.20 -1.42 -6.42
N TYR A 58 9.16 -0.34 -5.62
CA TYR A 58 8.07 -0.11 -4.69
C TYR A 58 6.87 0.56 -5.37
N ASP A 59 7.09 1.59 -6.19
CA ASP A 59 5.98 2.31 -6.80
C ASP A 59 5.39 1.55 -8.00
N LEU A 60 6.24 1.16 -8.95
CA LEU A 60 5.80 0.56 -10.20
C LEU A 60 5.47 -0.93 -10.07
N CYS A 61 6.41 -1.76 -9.61
CA CYS A 61 6.25 -3.21 -9.61
C CYS A 61 5.35 -3.72 -8.47
N ASP A 62 5.62 -3.33 -7.23
CA ASP A 62 4.91 -3.85 -6.05
C ASP A 62 3.46 -3.35 -5.94
N ILE A 63 3.20 -2.10 -6.35
CA ILE A 63 1.91 -1.45 -6.18
C ILE A 63 1.18 -1.31 -7.51
N TYR A 64 1.70 -0.51 -8.45
CA TYR A 64 0.94 -0.16 -9.65
C TYR A 64 0.66 -1.38 -10.53
N LEU A 65 1.69 -2.18 -10.86
CA LEU A 65 1.58 -3.34 -11.72
C LEU A 65 0.61 -4.37 -11.15
N GLU A 66 0.67 -4.63 -9.84
CA GLU A 66 -0.28 -5.50 -9.16
C GLU A 66 -1.71 -4.93 -9.19
N SER A 67 -1.88 -3.63 -8.97
CA SER A 67 -3.20 -2.98 -8.95
C SER A 67 -3.91 -3.00 -10.30
N VAL A 68 -3.15 -2.99 -11.40
CA VAL A 68 -3.69 -2.89 -12.76
C VAL A 68 -3.93 -4.27 -13.40
N LYS A 69 -3.41 -5.35 -12.82
CA LYS A 69 -3.66 -6.74 -13.31
C LYS A 69 -5.14 -7.07 -13.46
N PRO A 70 -6.03 -6.79 -12.47
CA PRO A 70 -7.47 -7.04 -12.63
C PRO A 70 -8.10 -6.19 -13.73
N VAL A 71 -7.68 -4.92 -13.87
CA VAL A 71 -8.15 -4.03 -14.95
C VAL A 71 -7.82 -4.62 -16.31
N ILE A 72 -6.65 -5.22 -16.44
CA ILE A 72 -6.16 -5.74 -17.72
C ILE A 72 -6.73 -7.11 -18.04
N ALA A 73 -7.03 -7.91 -17.02
CA ALA A 73 -7.69 -9.19 -17.18
C ALA A 73 -9.20 -9.06 -17.47
N SER A 74 -9.90 -8.12 -16.80
CA SER A 74 -11.37 -8.08 -16.78
C SER A 74 -12.01 -6.70 -16.85
N GLY A 75 -11.24 -5.61 -16.97
CA GLY A 75 -11.78 -4.25 -17.14
C GLY A 75 -12.41 -4.00 -18.52
N SER A 76 -13.01 -2.83 -18.72
CA SER A 76 -13.51 -2.38 -20.03
C SER A 76 -12.35 -2.13 -21.02
N ASP A 77 -12.65 -2.09 -22.31
CA ASP A 77 -11.63 -1.86 -23.33
C ASP A 77 -10.99 -0.47 -23.18
N GLU A 78 -11.77 0.54 -22.78
CA GLU A 78 -11.28 1.89 -22.47
C GLU A 78 -10.34 1.88 -21.25
N ALA A 79 -10.75 1.24 -20.15
CA ALA A 79 -9.93 1.17 -18.94
C ALA A 79 -8.62 0.40 -19.20
N ARG A 80 -8.68 -0.68 -19.98
CA ARG A 80 -7.49 -1.42 -20.43
C ARG A 80 -6.56 -0.56 -21.28
N LYS A 81 -7.12 0.23 -22.21
CA LYS A 81 -6.34 1.11 -23.07
C LYS A 81 -5.61 2.17 -22.25
N VAL A 82 -6.31 2.84 -21.33
CA VAL A 82 -5.75 3.89 -20.46
C VAL A 82 -4.67 3.32 -19.53
N ALA A 83 -4.95 2.17 -18.91
CA ALA A 83 -3.97 1.46 -18.08
C ALA A 83 -2.71 1.06 -18.86
N LYS A 84 -2.85 0.52 -20.08
CA LYS A 84 -1.70 0.16 -20.93
C LYS A 84 -0.88 1.38 -21.33
N ALA A 85 -1.54 2.50 -21.68
CA ALA A 85 -0.88 3.74 -22.03
C ALA A 85 -0.10 4.33 -20.85
N THR A 86 -0.71 4.34 -19.66
CA THR A 86 -0.08 4.81 -18.42
C THR A 86 1.12 3.93 -18.05
N LEU A 87 0.96 2.60 -18.09
CA LEU A 87 2.04 1.66 -17.84
C LEU A 87 3.20 1.82 -18.83
N TYR A 88 2.91 1.92 -20.13
CA TYR A 88 3.92 2.15 -21.15
C TYR A 88 4.70 3.45 -20.88
N HIS A 89 3.99 4.55 -20.59
CA HIS A 89 4.61 5.83 -20.29
C HIS A 89 5.53 5.77 -19.06
N CYS A 90 5.10 5.10 -17.99
CA CYS A 90 5.90 4.94 -16.77
C CYS A 90 7.14 4.07 -17.00
N VAL A 91 7.01 2.94 -17.73
CA VAL A 91 8.13 2.04 -18.04
C VAL A 91 9.14 2.72 -18.96
N GLU A 92 8.68 3.37 -20.03
CA GLU A 92 9.55 4.10 -20.97
C GLU A 92 10.33 5.19 -20.23
N THR A 93 9.65 6.01 -19.41
CA THR A 93 10.27 7.06 -18.60
C THR A 93 11.26 6.48 -17.60
N GLY A 94 10.88 5.43 -16.88
CA GLY A 94 11.74 4.75 -15.90
C GLY A 94 13.01 4.17 -16.52
N LEU A 95 12.94 3.68 -17.76
CA LEU A 95 14.10 3.18 -18.51
C LEU A 95 15.04 4.32 -18.90
N ARG A 96 14.50 5.48 -19.30
CA ARG A 96 15.32 6.68 -19.55
C ARG A 96 15.97 7.19 -18.27
N LEU A 97 15.26 7.20 -17.14
CA LEU A 97 15.81 7.61 -15.85
C LEU A 97 16.97 6.72 -15.39
N ILE A 98 16.86 5.40 -15.53
CA ILE A 98 17.90 4.45 -15.08
C ILE A 98 19.09 4.35 -16.06
N SER A 99 18.93 4.80 -17.30
CA SER A 99 19.93 4.63 -18.36
C SER A 99 21.33 5.14 -18.01
N PRO A 100 21.51 6.31 -17.37
CA PRO A 100 22.84 6.77 -16.95
C PRO A 100 23.55 5.82 -15.96
N ALA A 101 22.81 5.03 -15.17
CA ALA A 101 23.35 4.06 -14.22
C ALA A 101 23.47 2.64 -14.80
N MET A 102 22.52 2.23 -15.66
CA MET A 102 22.44 0.87 -16.20
C MET A 102 22.25 0.84 -17.73
N PRO A 103 23.19 1.39 -18.51
CA PRO A 103 22.98 1.68 -19.93
C PRO A 103 22.67 0.43 -20.77
N PHE A 104 23.36 -0.68 -20.53
CA PHE A 104 23.15 -1.91 -21.30
C PHE A 104 21.80 -2.56 -21.04
N LEU A 105 21.36 -2.60 -19.78
CA LEU A 105 20.07 -3.17 -19.42
C LEU A 105 18.93 -2.27 -19.91
N SER A 106 19.06 -0.96 -19.71
CA SER A 106 18.05 -0.01 -20.18
C SER A 106 17.90 -0.04 -21.70
N GLU A 107 19.01 -0.18 -22.44
CA GLU A 107 18.99 -0.24 -23.90
C GLU A 107 18.25 -1.50 -24.37
N GLU A 108 18.63 -2.68 -23.86
CA GLU A 108 17.99 -3.94 -24.27
C GLU A 108 16.47 -3.92 -24.02
N LEU A 109 16.05 -3.52 -22.81
CA LEU A 109 14.63 -3.47 -22.46
C LEU A 109 13.86 -2.42 -23.27
N TRP A 110 14.48 -1.27 -23.54
CA TRP A 110 13.85 -0.20 -24.31
C TRP A 110 13.68 -0.57 -25.79
N GLN A 111 14.65 -1.27 -26.38
CA GLN A 111 14.53 -1.81 -27.75
C GLN A 111 13.38 -2.81 -27.90
N HIS A 112 12.99 -3.48 -26.81
CA HIS A 112 11.82 -4.38 -26.77
C HIS A 112 10.48 -3.66 -26.63
N LEU A 113 10.46 -2.36 -26.33
CA LEU A 113 9.23 -1.58 -26.28
C LEU A 113 8.76 -1.19 -27.69
N PRO A 114 7.44 -1.05 -27.90
CA PRO A 114 6.92 -0.40 -29.11
C PRO A 114 7.45 1.04 -29.21
N HIS A 115 7.99 1.44 -30.36
CA HIS A 115 8.59 2.77 -30.53
C HIS A 115 7.63 3.76 -31.17
N LEU A 116 7.66 5.02 -30.73
CA LEU A 116 7.11 6.13 -31.49
C LEU A 116 8.01 6.44 -32.68
N LYS A 117 7.44 6.94 -33.77
CA LYS A 117 8.21 7.39 -34.94
C LYS A 117 9.20 8.51 -34.61
N THR A 118 8.95 9.25 -33.53
CA THR A 118 9.79 10.33 -33.04
C THR A 118 10.94 9.85 -32.15
N HIS A 119 10.92 8.59 -31.70
CA HIS A 119 12.00 8.06 -30.89
C HIS A 119 13.30 7.94 -31.71
N PRO A 120 14.45 8.26 -31.11
CA PRO A 120 15.75 8.02 -31.71
C PRO A 120 16.05 6.50 -31.79
N PRO A 121 17.14 6.09 -32.46
CA PRO A 121 17.48 4.67 -32.59
C PRO A 121 17.97 3.98 -31.31
N SER A 122 18.36 4.73 -30.27
CA SER A 122 18.91 4.19 -29.01
C SER A 122 18.52 5.08 -27.84
N ILE A 123 18.34 4.48 -26.65
CA ILE A 123 17.97 5.21 -25.44
C ILE A 123 19.07 6.18 -24.99
N ILE A 124 20.34 5.89 -25.31
CA ILE A 124 21.50 6.70 -24.93
C ILE A 124 21.50 8.08 -25.60
N VAL A 125 20.90 8.18 -26.80
CA VAL A 125 20.77 9.44 -27.55
C VAL A 125 19.36 10.02 -27.44
N HIS A 126 18.54 9.50 -26.51
CA HIS A 126 17.22 10.03 -26.21
C HIS A 126 17.32 11.16 -25.20
N ASP A 127 16.46 12.16 -25.37
CA ASP A 127 16.30 13.24 -24.40
C ASP A 127 15.96 12.67 -23.01
N TYR A 128 16.73 13.12 -22.02
CA TYR A 128 16.52 12.76 -20.63
C TYR A 128 15.19 13.36 -20.12
N PRO A 129 14.41 12.66 -19.28
CA PRO A 129 13.14 13.20 -18.76
C PRO A 129 13.34 14.50 -17.99
N GLU A 130 12.66 15.57 -18.38
CA GLU A 130 12.72 16.87 -17.69
C GLU A 130 11.48 17.08 -16.81
N SER A 131 11.63 17.66 -15.61
CA SER A 131 10.50 17.94 -14.70
C SER A 131 9.36 18.74 -15.35
N SER A 132 9.69 19.61 -16.31
CA SER A 132 8.72 20.43 -17.07
C SER A 132 7.70 19.59 -17.86
N GLN A 133 8.09 18.38 -18.26
CA GLN A 133 7.26 17.44 -19.03
C GLN A 133 6.34 16.59 -18.12
N TYR A 134 6.64 16.53 -16.81
CA TYR A 134 5.97 15.67 -15.83
C TYR A 134 5.36 16.50 -14.70
N CYS A 135 4.34 17.28 -15.03
CA CYS A 135 3.73 18.24 -14.10
C CYS A 135 2.55 17.68 -13.28
N PHE A 136 2.14 16.43 -13.51
CA PHE A 136 1.03 15.83 -12.77
C PHE A 136 1.50 15.42 -11.38
N ILE A 137 1.31 16.30 -10.39
CA ILE A 137 1.59 16.01 -8.98
C ILE A 137 0.27 16.09 -8.21
N ASN A 138 -0.04 15.04 -7.45
CA ASN A 138 -1.26 14.94 -6.66
C ASN A 138 -0.97 14.35 -5.28
N GLU A 139 -0.53 15.22 -4.37
CA GLU A 139 -0.20 14.87 -2.98
C GLU A 139 -1.36 14.21 -2.23
N ARG A 140 -2.61 14.57 -2.56
CA ARG A 140 -3.78 13.97 -1.94
C ARG A 140 -3.92 12.50 -2.32
N ILE A 141 -3.81 12.17 -3.61
CA ILE A 141 -3.86 10.77 -4.06
C ILE A 141 -2.69 9.98 -3.48
N GLU A 142 -1.50 10.58 -3.41
CA GLU A 142 -0.33 9.94 -2.78
C GLU A 142 -0.58 9.62 -1.30
N ALA A 143 -1.16 10.56 -0.53
CA ALA A 143 -1.51 10.34 0.86
C ALA A 143 -2.60 9.27 1.03
N ASP A 144 -3.63 9.29 0.17
CA ASP A 144 -4.73 8.33 0.21
C ASP A 144 -4.23 6.90 -0.08
N VAL A 145 -3.37 6.73 -1.10
CA VAL A 145 -2.75 5.43 -1.41
C VAL A 145 -1.76 5.01 -0.32
N ALA A 146 -0.98 5.92 0.25
CA ALA A 146 -0.09 5.62 1.37
C ALA A 146 -0.88 5.11 2.60
N PHE A 147 -2.05 5.70 2.87
CA PHE A 147 -2.93 5.23 3.93
C PHE A 147 -3.47 3.82 3.62
N ALA A 148 -3.97 3.56 2.41
CA ALA A 148 -4.42 2.23 2.01
C ALA A 148 -3.28 1.18 2.10
N MET A 149 -2.06 1.55 1.71
CA MET A 149 -0.88 0.68 1.83
C MET A 149 -0.53 0.36 3.30
N SER A 150 -0.76 1.29 4.23
CA SER A 150 -0.60 1.03 5.67
C SER A 150 -1.58 -0.05 6.17
N VAL A 151 -2.82 -0.02 5.67
CA VAL A 151 -3.84 -1.05 5.92
C VAL A 151 -3.39 -2.39 5.35
N ILE A 152 -2.99 -2.42 4.07
CA ILE A 152 -2.53 -3.64 3.39
C ILE A 152 -1.33 -4.27 4.11
N ARG A 153 -0.35 -3.47 4.55
CA ARG A 153 0.82 -3.98 5.29
C ARG A 153 0.42 -4.61 6.61
N THR A 154 -0.48 -3.97 7.36
CA THR A 154 -0.99 -4.53 8.62
C THR A 154 -1.73 -5.84 8.38
N VAL A 155 -2.57 -5.90 7.34
CA VAL A 155 -3.29 -7.12 6.96
C VAL A 155 -2.33 -8.25 6.57
N ARG A 156 -1.33 -7.97 5.73
CA ARG A 156 -0.32 -8.97 5.33
C ARG A 156 0.47 -9.48 6.53
N SER A 157 0.82 -8.60 7.48
CA SER A 157 1.47 -8.98 8.73
C SER A 157 0.57 -9.90 9.56
N LEU A 158 -0.69 -9.53 9.74
CA LEU A 158 -1.65 -10.34 10.51
C LEU A 158 -1.89 -11.70 9.87
N ARG A 159 -1.97 -11.75 8.53
CA ARG A 159 -2.06 -13.02 7.79
C ARG A 159 -0.83 -13.90 8.00
N SER A 160 0.36 -13.32 8.04
CA SER A 160 1.59 -14.05 8.36
C SER A 160 1.58 -14.57 9.80
N ASP A 161 1.05 -13.80 10.76
CA ASP A 161 0.94 -14.21 12.16
C ASP A 161 0.07 -15.47 12.34
N TYR A 162 -0.96 -15.62 11.50
CA TYR A 162 -1.86 -16.78 11.43
C TYR A 162 -1.48 -17.81 10.36
N GLU A 163 -0.27 -17.73 9.79
CA GLU A 163 0.24 -18.67 8.78
C GLU A 163 -0.70 -18.81 7.55
N LEU A 164 -1.45 -17.75 7.22
CA LEU A 164 -2.38 -17.72 6.10
C LEU A 164 -1.65 -17.45 4.79
N THR A 165 -1.57 -18.47 3.94
CA THR A 165 -0.97 -18.32 2.60
C THR A 165 -1.80 -17.38 1.70
N ASN A 166 -1.17 -16.69 0.75
CA ASN A 166 -1.85 -15.81 -0.22
C ASN A 166 -2.90 -16.53 -1.10
N LYS A 167 -2.89 -17.87 -1.14
CA LYS A 167 -3.93 -18.66 -1.82
C LYS A 167 -5.24 -18.69 -1.04
N THR A 168 -5.16 -18.56 0.29
CA THR A 168 -6.34 -18.52 1.17
C THR A 168 -6.83 -17.09 1.25
N LYS A 169 -7.80 -16.76 0.39
CA LYS A 169 -8.46 -15.46 0.45
C LYS A 169 -9.37 -15.37 1.67
N THR A 170 -9.33 -14.23 2.35
CA THR A 170 -10.10 -13.92 3.57
C THR A 170 -11.04 -12.74 3.33
N ASP A 171 -12.13 -12.67 4.09
CA ASP A 171 -12.98 -11.48 4.12
C ASP A 171 -12.34 -10.46 5.06
N LEU A 172 -12.36 -9.18 4.67
CA LEU A 172 -11.73 -8.09 5.40
C LEU A 172 -12.78 -7.04 5.76
N TYR A 173 -12.82 -6.64 7.03
CA TYR A 173 -13.64 -5.54 7.51
C TYR A 173 -12.71 -4.46 8.05
N VAL A 174 -12.82 -3.24 7.53
CA VAL A 174 -11.97 -2.11 7.93
C VAL A 174 -12.85 -1.07 8.60
N SER A 175 -12.61 -0.84 9.88
CA SER A 175 -13.38 0.06 10.73
C SER A 175 -12.63 1.38 10.88
N VAL A 176 -13.24 2.49 10.47
CA VAL A 176 -12.65 3.84 10.52
C VAL A 176 -13.51 4.81 11.32
N SER A 177 -12.87 5.77 11.99
CA SER A 177 -13.55 6.76 12.83
C SER A 177 -14.02 7.98 12.05
N ASP A 178 -13.35 8.34 10.96
CA ASP A 178 -13.60 9.57 10.20
C ASP A 178 -14.23 9.26 8.82
N GLU A 179 -15.17 10.12 8.42
CA GLU A 179 -15.84 10.10 7.10
C GLU A 179 -14.83 10.31 5.96
N LYS A 180 -13.77 11.10 6.20
CA LYS A 180 -12.71 11.30 5.22
C LYS A 180 -11.97 9.99 4.93
N ASP A 181 -11.59 9.27 5.99
CA ASP A 181 -10.87 8.00 5.92
C ASP A 181 -11.76 6.91 5.31
N TYR A 182 -13.05 6.91 5.64
CA TYR A 182 -14.06 6.06 5.02
C TYR A 182 -14.07 6.23 3.50
N ARG A 183 -14.28 7.46 3.01
CA ARG A 183 -14.32 7.75 1.57
C ARG A 183 -13.01 7.39 0.87
N CYS A 184 -11.87 7.67 1.51
CA CYS A 184 -10.56 7.31 1.00
C CYS A 184 -10.45 5.80 0.77
N LEU A 185 -10.65 4.99 1.81
CA LEU A 185 -10.51 3.53 1.72
C LEU A 185 -11.58 2.91 0.82
N THR A 186 -12.82 3.42 0.85
CA THR A 186 -13.89 2.97 -0.05
C THR A 186 -13.51 3.16 -1.52
N SER A 187 -12.84 4.28 -1.86
CA SER A 187 -12.37 4.53 -3.23
C SER A 187 -11.21 3.60 -3.66
N LEU A 188 -10.53 2.99 -2.70
CA LEU A 188 -9.35 2.12 -2.90
C LEU A 188 -9.63 0.65 -2.53
N ILE A 189 -10.89 0.24 -2.41
CA ILE A 189 -11.28 -1.15 -2.09
C ILE A 189 -10.62 -2.15 -3.02
N SER A 190 -10.62 -1.89 -4.33
CA SER A 190 -10.04 -2.80 -5.34
C SER A 190 -8.53 -3.01 -5.15
N LEU A 191 -7.81 -1.95 -4.76
CA LEU A 191 -6.39 -2.01 -4.42
C LEU A 191 -6.19 -2.90 -3.18
N ILE A 192 -6.97 -2.67 -2.12
CA ILE A 192 -6.89 -3.41 -0.86
C ILE A 192 -7.22 -4.89 -1.10
N GLU A 193 -8.29 -5.20 -1.84
CA GLU A 193 -8.67 -6.57 -2.18
C GLU A 193 -7.54 -7.32 -2.88
N THR A 194 -6.94 -6.67 -3.89
CA THR A 194 -5.88 -7.26 -4.71
C THR A 194 -4.61 -7.48 -3.89
N LEU A 195 -4.12 -6.44 -3.22
CA LEU A 195 -2.84 -6.49 -2.52
C LEU A 195 -2.93 -7.22 -1.18
N ALA A 196 -4.06 -7.19 -0.48
CA ALA A 196 -4.23 -7.93 0.78
C ALA A 196 -4.60 -9.41 0.57
N SER A 197 -4.81 -9.84 -0.69
CA SER A 197 -5.31 -11.19 -1.02
C SER A 197 -6.64 -11.50 -0.33
N SER A 198 -7.58 -10.54 -0.40
CA SER A 198 -8.91 -10.66 0.21
C SER A 198 -9.96 -11.11 -0.82
N ASN A 199 -11.04 -11.76 -0.36
CA ASN A 199 -12.20 -12.08 -1.19
C ASN A 199 -13.17 -10.90 -1.31
N LYS A 200 -13.35 -10.22 -0.19
CA LYS A 200 -14.24 -9.08 -0.01
C LYS A 200 -13.58 -8.12 0.96
N VAL A 201 -13.63 -6.83 0.68
CA VAL A 201 -13.28 -5.78 1.63
C VAL A 201 -14.50 -4.92 1.89
N GLU A 202 -14.88 -4.78 3.15
CA GLU A 202 -15.97 -3.92 3.61
C GLU A 202 -15.41 -2.84 4.52
N VAL A 203 -15.64 -1.58 4.17
CA VAL A 203 -15.23 -0.43 5.00
C VAL A 203 -16.44 0.02 5.80
N LEU A 204 -16.27 0.22 7.10
CA LEU A 204 -17.32 0.54 8.07
C LEU A 204 -16.93 1.80 8.86
N LEU A 205 -17.89 2.68 9.10
CA LEU A 205 -17.73 3.78 10.06
C LEU A 205 -17.99 3.25 11.47
N GLN A 206 -17.10 3.55 12.42
CA GLN A 206 -17.21 3.11 13.81
C GLN A 206 -18.55 3.50 14.46
N SER A 207 -19.11 4.65 14.08
CA SER A 207 -20.43 5.10 14.54
C SER A 207 -21.58 4.20 14.10
N ASN A 208 -21.39 3.41 13.04
CA ASN A 208 -22.40 2.59 12.39
C ASN A 208 -22.17 1.08 12.62
N ILE A 209 -21.13 0.71 13.36
CA ILE A 209 -20.84 -0.69 13.69
C ILE A 209 -21.90 -1.18 14.67
N THR A 210 -22.59 -2.25 14.30
CA THR A 210 -23.49 -2.98 15.20
C THR A 210 -22.88 -4.35 15.52
N ALA A 211 -23.41 -5.04 16.53
CA ALA A 211 -22.91 -6.38 16.90
C ALA A 211 -23.01 -7.41 15.75
N GLU A 212 -23.78 -7.11 14.70
CA GLU A 212 -23.96 -7.96 13.52
C GLU A 212 -23.10 -7.55 12.31
N SER A 213 -22.48 -6.36 12.31
CA SER A 213 -21.74 -5.87 11.14
C SER A 213 -20.41 -6.57 10.92
N ILE A 214 -19.82 -7.15 11.97
CA ILE A 214 -18.58 -7.94 11.88
C ILE A 214 -18.90 -9.38 12.31
N PRO A 215 -18.75 -10.37 11.41
CA PRO A 215 -19.01 -11.77 11.75
C PRO A 215 -18.12 -12.28 12.88
N SER A 216 -18.65 -13.17 13.71
CA SER A 216 -17.86 -13.85 14.75
C SER A 216 -16.75 -14.71 14.13
N GLY A 217 -15.57 -14.74 14.76
CA GLY A 217 -14.40 -15.47 14.25
C GLY A 217 -13.45 -14.62 13.40
N CYS A 218 -13.46 -13.30 13.57
CA CYS A 218 -12.47 -12.41 12.99
C CYS A 218 -11.29 -12.19 13.95
N ALA A 219 -10.08 -12.04 13.39
CA ALA A 219 -8.92 -11.53 14.11
C ALA A 219 -8.86 -10.02 13.98
N HIS A 220 -8.80 -9.33 15.12
CA HIS A 220 -8.77 -7.88 15.20
C HIS A 220 -7.33 -7.35 15.29
N VAL A 221 -7.04 -6.26 14.59
CA VAL A 221 -5.80 -5.49 14.72
C VAL A 221 -6.07 -4.00 14.57
N THR A 222 -5.56 -3.21 15.52
CA THR A 222 -5.64 -1.76 15.47
C THR A 222 -4.43 -1.21 14.72
N ILE A 223 -4.66 -0.37 13.70
CA ILE A 223 -3.60 0.32 12.94
C ILE A 223 -3.27 1.66 13.60
N SER A 224 -4.31 2.41 13.96
CA SER A 224 -4.23 3.69 14.66
C SER A 224 -5.48 3.87 15.51
N SER A 225 -5.52 4.93 16.34
CA SER A 225 -6.73 5.29 17.08
C SER A 225 -7.94 5.58 16.18
N ARG A 226 -7.73 5.78 14.87
CA ARG A 226 -8.77 6.12 13.90
C ARG A 226 -9.12 4.98 12.94
N CYS A 227 -8.37 3.88 12.97
CA CYS A 227 -8.49 2.80 12.00
C CYS A 227 -8.12 1.45 12.62
N SER A 228 -9.03 0.50 12.53
CA SER A 228 -8.83 -0.89 12.93
C SER A 228 -9.31 -1.84 11.83
N VAL A 229 -8.81 -3.06 11.87
CA VAL A 229 -9.05 -4.06 10.83
C VAL A 229 -9.40 -5.39 11.46
N ASP A 230 -10.42 -6.03 10.90
CA ASP A 230 -10.91 -7.33 11.30
C ASP A 230 -10.81 -8.29 10.11
N ILE A 231 -10.02 -9.35 10.26
CA ILE A 231 -9.85 -10.38 9.22
C ILE A 231 -10.70 -11.59 9.57
N GLY A 232 -11.62 -11.96 8.69
CA GLY A 232 -12.38 -13.21 8.80
C GLY A 232 -11.46 -14.42 8.66
N LEU A 233 -11.33 -15.21 9.73
CA LEU A 233 -10.55 -16.45 9.74
C LEU A 233 -11.36 -17.66 9.26
N GLN A 234 -12.65 -17.48 8.98
CA GLN A 234 -13.50 -18.52 8.41
C GLN A 234 -13.08 -18.84 6.97
N VAL A 235 -12.44 -20.00 6.79
CA VAL A 235 -12.17 -20.56 5.47
C VAL A 235 -13.49 -21.06 4.89
N ASN A 236 -13.95 -20.42 3.81
CA ASN A 236 -15.12 -20.87 3.03
C ASN A 236 -14.85 -22.26 2.41
N PHE A 237 -15.14 -23.33 3.15
CA PHE A 237 -15.38 -24.65 2.56
C PHE A 237 -16.77 -24.61 1.93
N ARG A 238 -16.83 -24.46 0.60
CA ARG A 238 -18.06 -24.53 -0.20
C ARG A 238 -18.89 -25.76 0.22
N GLY A 239 -20.02 -25.52 0.86
CA GLY A 239 -21.13 -26.48 0.93
C GLY A 239 -21.20 -27.40 2.16
N ARG A 240 -21.27 -26.84 3.37
CA ARG A 240 -22.16 -27.30 4.46
C ARG A 240 -21.91 -26.44 5.70
N LEU A 241 -22.91 -25.66 6.10
CA LEU A 241 -23.03 -25.24 7.50
C LEU A 241 -23.19 -26.52 8.32
N LEU A 242 -22.10 -27.00 8.89
CA LEU A 242 -22.15 -27.92 10.02
C LEU A 242 -21.72 -27.10 11.23
N LEU A 243 -22.55 -27.17 12.28
CA LEU A 243 -22.32 -26.64 13.63
C LEU A 243 -21.00 -27.18 14.26
N SER A 244 -20.26 -28.05 13.55
CA SER A 244 -18.90 -28.50 13.84
C SER A 244 -17.80 -27.57 13.30
N CYS A 245 -18.11 -26.47 12.61
CA CYS A 245 -17.09 -25.60 12.01
C CYS A 245 -16.26 -24.83 13.05
N LEU A 246 -16.85 -24.50 14.21
CA LEU A 246 -16.08 -23.97 15.35
C LEU A 246 -15.02 -25.01 15.78
N LEU A 247 -15.41 -26.28 15.88
CA LEU A 247 -14.49 -27.37 16.21
C LEU A 247 -13.48 -27.67 15.09
N CYS A 248 -13.82 -27.46 13.82
CA CYS A 248 -12.90 -27.64 12.69
C CYS A 248 -11.81 -26.55 12.62
N LEU A 249 -12.10 -25.31 13.04
CA LEU A 249 -11.06 -24.28 13.24
C LEU A 249 -10.12 -24.69 14.38
N PHE A 250 -10.65 -25.26 15.46
CA PHE A 250 -9.86 -25.84 16.57
C PHE A 250 -9.03 -27.06 16.15
N PHE A 251 -9.57 -27.95 15.30
CA PHE A 251 -8.90 -29.22 14.94
C PHE A 251 -7.99 -29.15 13.70
N LYS A 252 -8.10 -28.13 12.83
CA LYS A 252 -7.20 -27.97 11.68
C LYS A 252 -5.92 -27.18 11.95
N GLY A 253 -5.63 -26.81 13.20
CA GLY A 253 -4.30 -26.30 13.58
C GLY A 253 -3.89 -24.97 12.92
N ILE A 254 -4.83 -24.20 12.39
CA ILE A 254 -4.55 -22.88 11.77
C ILE A 254 -4.36 -21.80 12.86
N ILE A 255 -4.94 -22.01 14.05
CA ILE A 255 -4.79 -21.10 15.19
C ILE A 255 -4.37 -21.93 16.40
N ASN A 256 -3.08 -21.88 16.74
CA ASN A 256 -2.59 -22.41 18.00
C ASN A 256 -2.92 -21.41 19.11
N VAL A 257 -3.99 -21.69 19.86
CA VAL A 257 -4.50 -20.80 20.92
C VAL A 257 -3.45 -20.51 21.99
N GLU A 258 -2.61 -21.49 22.34
CA GLU A 258 -1.53 -21.29 23.32
C GLU A 258 -0.46 -20.34 22.80
N ARG A 259 -0.09 -20.48 21.51
CA ARG A 259 0.85 -19.57 20.85
C ARG A 259 0.28 -18.15 20.75
N GLU A 260 -1.00 -18.01 20.44
CA GLU A 260 -1.67 -16.71 20.37
C GLU A 260 -1.82 -16.04 21.74
N LEU A 261 -2.18 -16.80 22.77
CA LEU A 261 -2.18 -16.31 24.15
C LEU A 261 -0.79 -15.85 24.57
N ALA A 262 0.26 -16.61 24.24
CA ALA A 262 1.64 -16.23 24.55
C ALA A 262 2.13 -14.99 23.78
N LYS A 263 1.72 -14.82 22.51
CA LYS A 263 2.04 -13.62 21.72
C LYS A 263 1.30 -12.39 22.26
N LEU A 264 0.00 -12.51 22.54
CA LEU A 264 -0.82 -11.43 23.05
C LEU A 264 -0.40 -11.04 24.47
N SER A 265 -0.07 -12.00 25.33
CA SER A 265 0.49 -11.72 26.67
C SER A 265 1.83 -11.00 26.56
N GLY A 266 2.72 -11.44 25.66
CA GLY A 266 3.99 -10.77 25.43
C GLY A 266 3.86 -9.37 24.85
N LYS A 267 2.89 -9.11 23.95
CA LYS A 267 2.58 -7.75 23.46
C LYS A 267 2.00 -6.89 24.57
N LYS A 268 1.10 -7.44 25.40
CA LYS A 268 0.53 -6.75 26.57
C LYS A 268 1.62 -6.35 27.56
N GLU A 269 2.49 -7.27 27.96
CA GLU A 269 3.60 -6.98 28.89
C GLU A 269 4.55 -5.90 28.35
N LYS A 270 4.90 -5.94 27.06
CA LYS A 270 5.75 -4.91 26.43
C LYS A 270 5.09 -3.54 26.45
N ASN A 271 3.81 -3.48 26.12
CA ASN A 271 3.05 -2.24 26.10
C ASN A 271 2.83 -1.69 27.52
N GLU A 272 2.51 -2.54 28.50
CA GLU A 272 2.40 -2.16 29.91
C GLU A 272 3.74 -1.66 30.46
N ALA A 273 4.84 -2.33 30.15
CA ALA A 273 6.18 -1.86 30.52
C ALA A 273 6.54 -0.52 29.87
N PHE A 274 6.12 -0.30 28.62
CA PHE A 274 6.34 0.97 27.92
C PHE A 274 5.51 2.10 28.51
N VAL A 275 4.24 1.85 28.83
CA VAL A 275 3.35 2.82 29.52
C VAL A 275 3.89 3.14 30.91
N ALA A 276 4.30 2.13 31.69
CA ALA A 276 4.89 2.33 33.01
C ALA A 276 6.16 3.19 32.93
N LYS A 277 7.01 2.97 31.93
CA LYS A 277 8.22 3.78 31.71
C LYS A 277 7.90 5.23 31.34
N LEU A 278 6.86 5.47 30.53
CA LEU A 278 6.41 6.82 30.18
C LEU A 278 5.82 7.54 31.40
N LEU A 279 5.00 6.86 32.21
CA LEU A 279 4.44 7.41 33.44
C LEU A 279 5.53 7.70 34.50
N GLU A 280 6.55 6.84 34.60
CA GLU A 280 7.71 7.10 35.45
C GLU A 280 8.46 8.35 35.01
N GLN A 281 8.66 8.54 33.70
CA GLN A 281 9.28 9.75 33.15
C GLN A 281 8.46 11.00 33.43
N GLU A 282 7.13 10.93 33.27
CA GLU A 282 6.21 12.03 33.60
C GLU A 282 6.21 12.37 35.10
N SER A 283 6.42 11.38 35.97
CA SER A 283 6.45 11.60 37.44
C SER A 283 7.72 12.29 37.95
N ARG A 284 8.73 12.49 37.10
CA ARG A 284 9.99 13.12 37.51
C ARG A 284 9.80 14.63 37.70
N PRO A 285 10.30 15.20 38.81
CA PRO A 285 10.10 16.63 39.13
C PRO A 285 10.76 17.57 38.11
N ASP A 286 11.75 17.11 37.34
CA ASP A 286 12.45 17.85 36.30
C ASP A 286 11.89 17.63 34.89
N TYR A 287 10.79 16.87 34.75
CA TYR A 287 10.21 16.50 33.45
C TYR A 287 9.65 17.72 32.69
N GLU A 288 8.93 18.61 33.37
CA GLU A 288 8.32 19.78 32.73
C GLU A 288 9.35 20.80 32.22
N GLU A 289 10.53 20.86 32.83
CA GLU A 289 11.63 21.76 32.44
C GLU A 289 12.53 21.16 31.35
N LYS A 290 12.86 19.85 31.44
CA LYS A 290 13.81 19.21 30.51
C LYS A 290 13.17 18.71 29.22
N VAL A 291 11.87 18.43 29.22
CA VAL A 291 11.19 17.83 28.07
C VAL A 291 10.39 18.88 27.31
N PRO A 292 10.70 19.15 26.03
CA PRO A 292 9.97 20.12 25.22
C PRO A 292 8.47 19.80 25.14
N LEU A 293 7.63 20.85 25.15
CA LEU A 293 6.16 20.74 25.06
C LEU A 293 5.65 19.79 23.96
N PRO A 294 6.18 19.81 22.72
CA PRO A 294 5.72 18.90 21.66
C PRO A 294 5.91 17.41 22.02
N VAL A 295 7.00 17.09 22.73
CA VAL A 295 7.31 15.71 23.15
C VAL A 295 6.37 15.28 24.27
N ARG A 296 6.02 16.19 25.17
CA ARG A 296 5.05 15.92 26.25
C ARG A 296 3.66 15.60 25.69
N ILE A 297 3.18 16.41 24.75
CA ILE A 297 1.88 16.17 24.08
C ILE A 297 1.88 14.80 23.38
N ALA A 298 2.94 14.49 22.62
CA ALA A 298 3.07 13.21 21.95
C ALA A 298 3.13 12.02 22.92
N ASN A 299 3.75 12.19 24.09
CA ASN A 299 3.78 11.15 25.13
C ASN A 299 2.39 10.91 25.74
N THR A 300 1.66 11.98 26.08
CA THR A 300 0.30 11.88 26.60
C THR A 300 -0.65 11.25 25.58
N GLU A 301 -0.57 11.65 24.31
CA GLU A 301 -1.33 11.01 23.23
C GLU A 301 -0.98 9.51 23.09
N LYS A 302 0.30 9.15 23.15
CA LYS A 302 0.73 7.74 23.14
C LYS A 302 0.17 6.94 24.31
N VAL A 303 0.25 7.45 25.53
CA VAL A 303 -0.30 6.79 26.72
C VAL A 303 -1.80 6.57 26.57
N SER A 304 -2.54 7.61 26.13
CA SER A 304 -3.98 7.49 25.89
C SER A 304 -4.31 6.43 24.83
N SER A 305 -3.60 6.42 23.69
CA SER A 305 -3.82 5.45 22.61
C SER A 305 -3.53 4.00 23.02
N LEU A 306 -2.48 3.78 23.82
CA LEU A 306 -2.12 2.45 24.32
C LEU A 306 -3.07 1.98 25.41
N SER A 307 -3.60 2.87 26.26
CA SER A 307 -4.55 2.51 27.31
C SER A 307 -5.94 2.11 26.79
N VAL A 308 -6.40 2.73 25.69
CA VAL A 308 -7.69 2.39 25.04
C VAL A 308 -7.63 1.02 24.34
N ALA A 309 -6.45 0.58 23.90
CA ALA A 309 -6.28 -0.74 23.26
C ALA A 309 -6.47 -1.94 24.22
N PHE A 310 -6.67 -1.70 25.52
CA PHE A 310 -6.81 -2.73 26.55
C PHE A 310 -8.21 -2.84 27.18
N MET A 311 -9.14 -1.94 26.85
CA MET A 311 -10.57 -2.06 27.21
C MET A 311 -11.35 -2.74 26.10
#